data_AF-A0A3C0G4Z2-F1
#
_entry.id   AF-A0A3C0G4Z2-F1
#
_cell.length_a   1.000
_cell.length_b   1.000
_cell.length_c   1.000
_cell.angle_alpha   90.00
_cell.angle_beta   90.00
_cell.angle_gamma   90.00
#
_symmetry.space_group_name_H-M   'P 1'
#
loop_
_entity.id
_entity.type
_entity.pdbx_description
1 polymer ?
#
loop_
_entity_poly.entity_id
_entity_poly.type
_entity_poly.pdbx_seq_one_letter_code
_entity_poly.pdbx_strand_id
1 'polypeptide(L)'
;MEKINLKLISASILLLLASSLVVNGQIPTGIYTDTVQNNESKTVHQVKINGDYFIYNQYEVDPAKFIKTVGGFFKIENTSSQNTLVVQLEFNSDYEKDALKQLTIPFKMDGENLQL
;
A
#
# COMPACT_ATOMS: atom_id res chain seq x y z
N MET A 1 -45.09 19.44 -28.60
CA MET A 1 -43.62 19.64 -28.49
C MET A 1 -43.32 19.99 -27.04
N GLU A 2 -42.81 19.02 -26.28
CA GLU A 2 -42.64 19.16 -24.83
C GLU A 2 -41.43 20.06 -24.53
N LYS A 3 -41.61 21.08 -23.70
CA LYS A 3 -40.54 22.02 -23.35
C LYS A 3 -39.61 21.38 -22.33
N ILE A 4 -38.43 20.98 -22.80
CA ILE A 4 -37.38 20.41 -21.95
C ILE A 4 -36.91 21.46 -20.94
N ASN A 5 -36.97 21.12 -19.65
CA ASN A 5 -36.59 22.03 -18.57
C ASN A 5 -35.07 21.97 -18.32
N LEU A 6 -34.37 22.94 -18.90
CA LEU A 6 -32.90 23.01 -18.88
C LEU A 6 -32.32 23.08 -17.46
N LYS A 7 -33.05 23.65 -16.49
CA LYS A 7 -32.64 23.70 -15.07
C LYS A 7 -32.66 22.32 -14.42
N LEU A 8 -33.68 21.51 -14.73
CA LEU A 8 -33.76 20.12 -14.26
C LEU A 8 -32.60 19.30 -14.83
N ILE A 9 -32.27 19.46 -16.11
CA ILE A 9 -31.14 18.76 -16.73
C ILE A 9 -29.81 19.15 -16.07
N SER A 10 -29.57 20.45 -15.85
CA SER A 10 -28.35 20.91 -15.19
C SER A 10 -28.22 20.40 -13.75
N ALA A 11 -29.33 20.33 -13.01
CA ALA A 11 -29.34 19.80 -11.65
C ALA A 11 -29.03 18.29 -11.64
N SER A 12 -29.57 17.52 -12.59
CA SER A 12 -29.29 16.10 -12.74
C SER A 12 -27.83 15.80 -13.10
N ILE A 13 -27.20 16.63 -13.96
CA ILE A 13 -25.78 16.50 -14.32
C ILE A 13 -24.88 16.78 -13.12
N LEU A 14 -25.20 17.81 -12.33
CA LEU A 14 -24.42 18.15 -11.13
C LEU A 14 -24.51 17.05 -10.06
N LEU A 15 -25.67 16.41 -9.93
CA LEU A 15 -25.88 15.29 -9.01
C LEU A 15 -25.10 14.03 -9.43
N LEU A 16 -24.97 13.77 -10.74
CA LEU A 16 -24.18 12.66 -11.30
C LEU A 16 -22.67 12.84 -11.13
N LEU A 17 -22.16 14.06 -11.11
CA LEU A 17 -20.73 14.35 -10.91
C LEU A 17 -20.30 14.29 -9.43
N ALA A 18 -21.24 14.46 -8.50
CA ALA A 18 -20.95 14.44 -7.06
C ALA A 18 -20.76 13.02 -6.50
N SER A 19 -21.30 11.99 -7.17
CA SER A 19 -21.24 10.60 -6.69
C SER A 19 -19.92 9.88 -7.00
N SER A 20 -19.03 10.46 -7.81
CA SER A 20 -17.80 9.79 -8.31
C SER A 20 -16.53 10.08 -7.50
N LEU A 21 -16.61 10.68 -6.31
CA LEU A 21 -15.42 11.09 -5.52
C LEU A 21 -15.11 10.18 -4.32
N VAL A 22 -15.37 8.87 -4.42
CA VAL A 22 -14.92 7.93 -3.40
C VAL A 22 -13.51 7.43 -3.72
N VAL A 23 -12.50 8.16 -3.23
CA VAL A 23 -11.08 7.74 -3.25
C VAL A 23 -10.85 6.79 -2.06
N ASN A 24 -11.17 5.51 -2.22
CA ASN A 24 -11.06 4.49 -1.16
C ASN A 24 -9.83 3.58 -1.31
N GLY A 25 -8.73 4.08 -1.87
CA GLY A 25 -7.65 3.22 -2.36
C GLY A 25 -6.31 3.31 -1.64
N GLN A 26 -6.13 4.17 -0.62
CA GLN A 26 -4.80 4.38 -0.01
C GLN A 26 -4.67 3.65 1.33
N ILE A 27 -3.51 3.00 1.55
CA ILE A 27 -3.15 2.46 2.85
C ILE A 27 -2.89 3.66 3.79
N PRO A 28 -3.45 3.69 5.00
CA PRO A 28 -3.19 4.77 5.94
C PRO A 28 -1.68 4.97 6.19
N THR A 29 -1.28 6.22 6.39
CA THR A 29 0.07 6.53 6.84
C THR A 29 0.28 5.97 8.23
N GLY A 30 1.40 5.28 8.45
CA GLY A 30 1.65 4.59 9.71
C GLY A 30 2.79 3.60 9.66
N ILE A 31 3.00 2.92 10.78
CA ILE A 31 3.99 1.86 10.95
C ILE A 31 3.25 0.58 11.31
N TYR A 32 3.34 -0.41 10.43
CA TYR A 32 2.78 -1.73 10.60
C TYR A 32 3.91 -2.67 10.98
N THR A 33 3.79 -3.36 12.11
CA THR A 33 4.84 -4.23 12.63
C THR A 33 4.26 -5.60 12.93
N ASP A 34 4.91 -6.63 12.41
CA ASP A 34 4.70 -8.02 12.79
C ASP A 34 5.98 -8.60 13.39
N THR A 35 5.85 -9.59 14.26
CA THR A 35 6.99 -10.24 14.88
C THR A 35 6.82 -11.74 14.89
N VAL A 36 7.75 -12.43 14.25
CA VAL A 36 7.79 -13.88 14.15
C VAL A 36 8.86 -14.41 15.10
N GLN A 37 8.44 -15.23 16.05
CA GLN A 37 9.34 -15.97 16.92
C GLN A 37 9.71 -17.30 16.27
N ASN A 38 10.99 -17.48 15.96
CA ASN A 38 11.56 -18.78 15.63
C ASN A 38 12.28 -19.35 16.87
N ASN A 39 12.65 -20.63 16.84
CA ASN A 39 13.23 -21.34 17.98
C ASN A 39 14.44 -20.62 18.63
N GLU A 40 15.21 -19.87 17.83
CA GLU A 40 16.49 -19.27 18.24
C GLU A 40 16.53 -17.74 18.08
N SER A 41 15.58 -17.12 17.39
CA SER A 41 15.59 -15.67 17.15
C SER A 41 14.18 -15.09 17.01
N LYS A 42 14.07 -13.80 17.37
CA LYS A 42 12.85 -13.00 17.20
C LYS A 42 13.02 -12.06 16.03
N THR A 43 12.35 -12.34 14.91
CA THR A 43 12.42 -11.54 13.69
C THR A 43 11.29 -10.52 13.65
N VAL A 44 11.63 -9.25 13.45
CA VAL A 44 10.69 -8.15 13.28
C VAL A 44 10.55 -7.83 11.80
N HIS A 45 9.31 -7.75 11.34
CA HIS A 45 8.91 -7.29 10.02
C HIS A 45 8.20 -5.95 10.18
N GLN A 46 8.68 -4.90 9.52
CA GLN A 46 8.11 -3.56 9.69
C GLN A 46 7.91 -2.86 8.36
N VAL A 47 6.67 -2.46 8.09
CA VAL A 47 6.28 -1.64 6.94
C VAL A 47 5.97 -0.24 7.44
N LYS A 48 6.56 0.77 6.80
CA LYS A 48 6.29 2.19 7.05
C LYS A 48 5.66 2.78 5.80
N ILE A 49 4.49 3.38 5.95
CA ILE A 49 3.77 4.07 4.88
C ILE A 49 3.73 5.55 5.21
N ASN A 50 4.09 6.41 4.25
CA ASN A 50 3.89 7.85 4.33
C ASN A 50 3.44 8.36 2.96
N GLY A 51 2.15 8.66 2.81
CA GLY A 51 1.54 8.92 1.50
C GLY A 51 1.71 7.74 0.56
N ASP A 52 2.40 7.96 -0.57
CA ASP A 52 2.73 6.95 -1.58
C ASP A 52 4.14 6.37 -1.41
N TYR A 53 4.77 6.58 -0.26
CA TYR A 53 6.10 6.07 0.05
C TYR A 53 6.04 4.84 0.95
N PHE A 54 6.78 3.79 0.57
CA PHE A 54 6.85 2.51 1.26
C PHE A 54 8.28 2.22 1.72
N ILE A 55 8.43 1.77 2.97
CA ILE A 55 9.68 1.22 3.47
C ILE A 55 9.40 -0.09 4.21
N TYR A 56 10.09 -1.16 3.82
CA TYR A 56 10.10 -2.42 4.55
C TYR A 56 11.45 -2.64 5.23
N ASN A 57 11.42 -3.06 6.49
CA ASN A 57 12.58 -3.46 7.27
C ASN A 57 12.38 -4.86 7.84
N GLN A 58 13.46 -5.62 7.87
CA GLN A 58 13.54 -6.92 8.53
C GLN A 58 14.82 -6.97 9.36
N TYR A 59 14.69 -7.37 10.63
CA TYR A 59 15.81 -7.50 11.56
C TYR A 59 15.48 -8.44 12.72
N GLU A 60 16.49 -9.03 13.33
CA GLU A 60 16.36 -9.79 14.59
C GLU A 60 16.70 -8.87 15.77
N VAL A 61 16.03 -9.09 16.90
CA VAL A 61 16.23 -8.30 18.13
C VAL A 61 17.04 -9.03 19.19
N ASP A 62 17.10 -10.36 19.13
CA ASP A 62 17.88 -11.19 20.07
C ASP A 62 18.32 -12.49 19.38
N PRO A 63 19.61 -12.63 19.00
CA PRO A 63 20.62 -11.56 18.98
C PRO A 63 20.28 -10.46 17.97
N ALA A 64 20.78 -9.24 18.19
CA ALA A 64 20.52 -8.12 17.28
C ALA A 64 21.23 -8.34 15.93
N LYS A 65 20.46 -8.38 14.84
CA LYS A 65 20.98 -8.62 13.49
C LYS A 65 20.16 -7.91 12.43
N PHE A 66 20.83 -7.13 11.59
CA PHE A 66 20.20 -6.57 10.39
C PHE A 66 19.97 -7.67 9.34
N ILE A 67 18.79 -7.69 8.72
CA ILE A 67 18.47 -8.63 7.63
C ILE A 67 18.33 -7.89 6.30
N LYS A 68 17.32 -7.00 6.16
CA LYS A 68 17.03 -6.33 4.89
C LYS A 68 16.29 -5.01 5.10
N THR A 69 16.56 -4.04 4.23
CA THR A 69 15.75 -2.82 4.07
C THR A 69 15.54 -2.54 2.58
N VAL A 70 14.28 -2.37 2.17
CA VAL A 70 13.88 -2.00 0.81
C VAL A 70 12.80 -0.93 0.84
N GLY A 71 12.73 -0.09 -0.18
CA GLY A 71 11.70 0.94 -0.22
C GLY A 71 11.76 1.86 -1.43
N GLY A 72 10.73 2.68 -1.56
CA GLY A 72 10.52 3.60 -2.67
C GLY A 72 9.03 3.94 -2.83
N PHE A 73 8.69 4.54 -3.97
CA PHE A 73 7.32 4.94 -4.28
C PHE A 73 6.47 3.74 -4.71
N PHE A 74 5.26 3.64 -4.18
CA PHE A 74 4.34 2.57 -4.53
C PHE A 74 3.07 3.07 -5.21
N LYS A 75 2.43 2.15 -5.94
CA LYS A 75 1.07 2.29 -6.43
C LYS A 75 0.27 1.06 -6.05
N ILE A 76 -1.04 1.22 -5.98
CA ILE A 76 -1.96 0.11 -5.72
C ILE A 76 -2.62 -0.27 -7.04
N GLU A 77 -2.42 -1.53 -7.41
CA GLU A 77 -3.09 -2.17 -8.53
C GLU A 77 -4.22 -3.03 -7.98
N ASN A 78 -5.45 -2.74 -8.41
CA ASN A 78 -6.63 -3.47 -7.96
C ASN A 78 -7.10 -4.40 -9.08
N THR A 79 -7.14 -5.70 -8.79
CA THR A 79 -7.82 -6.68 -9.63
C THR A 79 -9.15 -7.06 -9.00
N SER A 80 -10.05 -7.69 -9.76
CA SER A 80 -11.33 -8.19 -9.24
C SER A 80 -11.18 -9.22 -8.12
N SER A 81 -9.99 -9.80 -7.94
CA SER A 81 -9.70 -10.84 -6.95
C SER A 81 -8.76 -10.41 -5.81
N GLN A 82 -7.94 -9.37 -6.01
CA GLN A 82 -6.87 -9.02 -5.07
C GLN A 82 -6.34 -7.60 -5.31
N ASN A 83 -5.97 -6.92 -4.21
CA ASN A 83 -5.23 -5.67 -4.26
C ASN A 83 -3.73 -5.96 -4.13
N THR A 84 -2.93 -5.27 -4.92
CA THR A 84 -1.48 -5.48 -4.98
C THR A 84 -0.77 -4.14 -4.86
N LEU A 85 0.26 -4.11 -4.04
CA LEU A 85 1.16 -3.00 -3.86
C LEU A 85 2.36 -3.20 -4.78
N VAL A 86 2.58 -2.27 -5.70
CA VAL A 86 3.69 -2.26 -6.65
C VAL A 86 4.65 -1.13 -6.27
N VAL A 87 5.78 -1.47 -5.65
CA VAL A 87 6.84 -0.53 -5.23
C VAL A 87 7.89 -0.43 -6.32
N GLN A 88 8.19 0.78 -6.77
CA GLN A 88 9.41 1.09 -7.51
C GLN A 88 10.51 1.37 -6.49
N LEU A 89 11.45 0.43 -6.36
CA LEU A 89 12.50 0.50 -5.35
C LEU A 89 13.51 1.59 -5.70
N GLU A 90 13.68 2.53 -4.79
CA GLU A 90 14.75 3.52 -4.82
C GLU A 90 15.99 3.02 -4.05
N PHE A 91 15.76 2.12 -3.08
CA PHE A 91 16.83 1.43 -2.37
C PHE A 91 16.44 -0.02 -2.08
N ASN A 92 17.46 -0.87 -2.09
CA ASN A 92 17.36 -2.27 -1.72
C ASN A 92 18.73 -2.70 -1.17
N SER A 93 18.78 -3.06 0.11
CA SER A 93 20.04 -3.46 0.77
C SER A 93 20.69 -4.70 0.16
N ASP A 94 19.93 -5.52 -0.56
CA ASP A 94 20.41 -6.72 -1.27
C ASP A 94 20.52 -6.50 -2.79
N TYR A 95 20.52 -5.25 -3.27
CA TYR A 95 20.57 -4.97 -4.72
C TYR A 95 21.76 -5.61 -5.43
N GLU A 96 22.94 -5.70 -4.80
CA GLU A 96 24.10 -6.39 -5.39
C GLU A 96 23.86 -7.89 -5.60
N LYS A 97 22.94 -8.49 -4.83
CA LYS A 97 22.62 -9.92 -4.87
C LYS A 97 21.44 -10.23 -5.78
N ASP A 98 20.39 -9.40 -5.73
CA ASP A 98 19.11 -9.68 -6.39
C ASP A 98 18.79 -8.75 -7.58
N ALA A 99 19.50 -7.62 -7.70
CA ALA A 99 19.29 -6.56 -8.70
C ALA A 99 17.84 -6.06 -8.80
N LEU A 100 17.01 -6.29 -7.77
CA LEU A 100 15.60 -5.96 -7.80
C LEU A 100 15.40 -4.44 -7.74
N LYS A 101 14.58 -3.94 -8.67
CA LYS A 101 14.16 -2.53 -8.77
C LYS A 101 12.66 -2.34 -8.54
N GLN A 102 11.92 -3.44 -8.42
CA GLN A 102 10.49 -3.42 -8.19
C GLN A 102 10.11 -4.55 -7.22
N LEU A 103 9.12 -4.28 -6.38
CA LEU A 103 8.54 -5.24 -5.45
C LEU A 103 7.02 -5.24 -5.59
N THR A 104 6.43 -6.42 -5.75
CA THR A 104 4.99 -6.61 -5.96
C THR A 104 4.45 -7.49 -4.85
N ILE A 105 3.57 -6.94 -4.00
CA ILE A 105 3.09 -7.61 -2.77
C ILE A 105 1.56 -7.55 -2.72
N PRO A 106 0.86 -8.68 -2.70
CA PRO A 106 -0.55 -8.71 -2.34
C PRO A 106 -0.79 -8.07 -0.97
N PHE A 107 -1.86 -7.31 -0.80
CA PHE A 107 -2.19 -6.81 0.54
C PHE A 107 -3.68 -6.79 0.82
N LYS A 108 -4.00 -6.75 2.11
CA LYS A 108 -5.34 -6.57 2.63
C LYS A 108 -5.30 -5.72 3.89
N MET A 109 -6.28 -4.82 4.04
CA MET A 109 -6.55 -4.17 5.31
C MET A 109 -7.56 -5.00 6.12
N ASP A 110 -7.23 -5.27 7.38
CA ASP A 110 -8.13 -5.87 8.39
C ASP A 110 -8.30 -4.87 9.54
N GLY A 111 -9.33 -4.02 9.41
CA GLY A 111 -9.46 -2.81 10.21
C GLY A 111 -8.27 -1.88 9.96
N GLU A 112 -7.51 -1.60 11.02
CA GLU A 112 -6.29 -0.79 10.96
C GLU A 112 -5.04 -1.62 10.68
N ASN A 113 -5.13 -2.94 10.60
CA ASN A 113 -3.97 -3.81 10.36
C ASN A 113 -3.72 -4.00 8.87
N LEU A 114 -2.46 -3.89 8.46
CA LEU A 114 -2.00 -4.22 7.11
C LEU A 114 -1.48 -5.67 7.09
N GLN A 115 -2.08 -6.50 6.24
CA GLN A 115 -1.63 -7.85 5.95
C GLN A 115 -0.97 -7.85 4.56
N LEU A 116 0.27 -8.34 4.49
CA LEU A 116 1.07 -8.51 3.28
C LEU A 116 1.30 -9.99 2.98
#